data_AF-A0AA36MFL4-F1
#
_entry.id   AF-A0AA36MFL4-F1
#
_cell.length_a   1.000
_cell.length_b   1.000
_cell.length_c   1.000
_cell.angle_alpha   90.00
_cell.angle_beta   90.00
_cell.angle_gamma   90.00
#
_symmetry.space_group_name_H-M   'P 1'
#
loop_
_entity.id
_entity.type
_entity.pdbx_description
1 polymer ?
#
loop_
_entity_poly.entity_id
_entity_poly.type
_entity_poly.pdbx_seq_one_letter_code
_entity_poly.pdbx_strand_id
1 'polypeptide(L)'
;MEVQMVAGPVGSPELKEKDLLRVAKRLGRDWWQVAIFLGVDTTKLKIDDESIDAVKQGYLMLYEWYRNCDPETRTHATLRAALEEAECVAAMECLSLDAK
;
A
#
# COMPACT_ATOMS: atom_id res chain seq x y z
N MET A 1 -28.78 -24.93 22.57
CA MET A 1 -27.91 -23.75 22.71
C MET A 1 -27.12 -23.67 21.43
N GLU A 2 -27.57 -22.83 20.50
CA GLU A 2 -26.97 -22.70 19.18
C GLU A 2 -25.70 -21.86 19.30
N VAL A 3 -24.58 -22.45 18.90
CA VAL A 3 -23.29 -21.74 18.85
C VAL A 3 -23.37 -20.69 17.75
N GLN A 4 -23.38 -19.44 18.20
CA GLN A 4 -23.38 -18.26 17.37
C GLN A 4 -22.14 -18.28 16.49
N MET A 5 -22.35 -18.44 15.17
CA MET A 5 -21.31 -18.30 14.17
C MET A 5 -20.81 -16.86 14.22
N VAL A 6 -19.65 -16.65 14.83
CA VAL A 6 -18.87 -15.42 14.63
C VAL A 6 -18.45 -15.47 13.17
N ALA A 7 -19.16 -14.71 12.34
CA ALA A 7 -18.63 -14.32 11.04
C ALA A 7 -17.29 -13.64 11.34
N GLY A 8 -16.19 -14.34 11.02
CA GLY A 8 -14.87 -13.73 11.01
C GLY A 8 -14.92 -12.45 10.18
N PRO A 9 -14.06 -11.46 10.48
CA PRO A 9 -14.06 -10.20 9.74
C PRO A 9 -14.03 -10.55 8.25
N VAL A 10 -15.00 -10.05 7.50
CA VAL A 10 -15.07 -10.18 6.04
C VAL A 10 -13.67 -9.85 5.54
N GLY A 11 -12.91 -10.89 5.18
CA GLY A 11 -11.47 -10.80 5.04
C GLY A 11 -11.22 -9.75 3.98
N SER A 12 -10.72 -8.58 4.41
CA SER A 12 -10.24 -7.60 3.45
C SER A 12 -9.23 -8.34 2.58
N PRO A 13 -9.38 -8.31 1.24
CA PRO A 13 -8.51 -9.09 0.38
C PRO A 13 -7.06 -8.85 0.79
N GLU A 14 -6.35 -9.92 1.12
CA GLU A 14 -4.97 -9.82 1.58
C GLU A 14 -4.19 -9.02 0.54
N LEU A 15 -3.44 -8.03 1.02
CA LEU A 15 -2.61 -7.20 0.16
C LEU A 15 -1.55 -8.07 -0.50
N LYS A 16 -1.56 -8.15 -1.84
CA LYS A 16 -0.58 -8.94 -2.59
C LYS A 16 0.46 -8.02 -3.23
N GLU A 17 1.61 -8.59 -3.54
CA GLU A 17 2.69 -7.89 -4.25
C GLU A 17 2.22 -7.27 -5.59
N LYS A 18 1.30 -7.95 -6.29
CA LYS A 18 0.66 -7.42 -7.52
C LYS A 18 -0.11 -6.11 -7.28
N ASP A 19 -0.68 -5.93 -6.10
CA ASP A 19 -1.46 -4.75 -5.74
C ASP A 19 -0.51 -3.58 -5.47
N LEU A 20 0.63 -3.85 -4.81
CA LEU A 20 1.70 -2.86 -4.61
C LEU A 20 2.19 -2.30 -5.95
N LEU A 21 2.42 -3.17 -6.95
CA LEU A 21 2.86 -2.73 -8.26
C LEU A 21 1.78 -1.89 -8.99
N ARG A 22 0.50 -2.25 -8.86
CA ARG A 22 -0.61 -1.46 -9.43
C ARG A 22 -0.68 -0.07 -8.79
N VAL A 23 -0.57 0.00 -7.46
CA VAL A 23 -0.54 1.25 -6.71
C VAL A 23 0.67 2.09 -7.13
N ALA A 24 1.88 1.51 -7.15
CA ALA A 24 3.10 2.20 -7.56
C ALA A 24 3.01 2.82 -8.96
N LYS A 25 2.38 2.14 -9.92
CA LYS A 25 2.13 2.68 -11.27
C LYS A 25 1.27 3.95 -11.27
N ARG A 26 0.35 4.07 -10.31
CA ARG A 26 -0.51 5.25 -10.15
C ARG A 26 0.11 6.35 -9.31
N LEU A 27 0.98 6.00 -8.36
CA LEU A 27 1.71 6.96 -7.54
C LEU A 27 2.63 7.84 -8.38
N GLY A 28 3.25 7.29 -9.43
CA GLY A 28 4.14 8.07 -10.27
C GLY A 28 5.24 8.69 -9.41
N ARG A 29 5.38 10.02 -9.41
CA ARG A 29 6.38 10.76 -8.62
C ARG A 29 5.93 11.10 -7.20
N ASP A 30 4.67 10.87 -6.84
CA ASP A 30 4.12 11.20 -5.53
C ASP A 30 4.33 10.09 -4.49
N TRP A 31 5.06 9.04 -4.88
CA TRP A 31 5.34 7.89 -4.02
C TRP A 31 6.01 8.28 -2.70
N TRP A 32 6.86 9.31 -2.67
CA TRP A 32 7.56 9.73 -1.47
C TRP A 32 6.60 10.32 -0.42
N GLN A 33 5.48 10.94 -0.82
CA GLN A 33 4.48 11.47 0.12
C GLN A 33 3.80 10.32 0.86
N VAL A 34 3.40 9.29 0.12
CA VAL A 34 2.81 8.07 0.69
C VAL A 34 3.77 7.38 1.67
N ALA A 35 5.08 7.41 1.36
CA ALA A 35 6.10 6.86 2.24
C ALA A 35 6.09 7.52 3.63
N ILE A 36 5.90 8.84 3.69
CA ILE A 36 5.83 9.60 4.94
C ILE A 36 4.63 9.12 5.78
N PHE A 37 3.46 8.98 5.16
CA PHE A 37 2.24 8.53 5.86
C PHE A 37 2.27 7.05 6.25
N LEU A 38 2.98 6.21 5.48
CA LEU A 38 3.24 4.81 5.82
C LEU A 38 4.35 4.64 6.87
N GLY A 39 5.00 5.72 7.31
CA GLY A 39 6.12 5.66 8.24
C GLY A 39 7.35 4.96 7.66
N VAL A 40 7.48 4.94 6.33
CA VAL A 40 8.61 4.34 5.64
C VAL A 40 9.76 5.32 5.60
N ASP A 41 10.90 4.88 6.11
CA ASP A 41 12.13 5.65 6.08
C ASP A 41 12.75 5.61 4.67
N THR A 42 12.42 6.61 3.86
CA THR A 42 12.93 6.74 2.49
C THR A 42 14.43 6.99 2.43
N THR A 43 15.07 7.40 3.53
CA THR A 43 16.54 7.56 3.58
C THR A 43 17.27 6.21 3.65
N LYS A 44 16.61 5.18 4.16
CA LYS A 44 17.12 3.80 4.19
C LYS A 44 16.87 3.06 2.89
N LEU A 45 15.79 3.44 2.19
CA LEU A 45 15.59 3.04 0.81
C LEU A 45 16.74 3.66 0.02
N LYS A 46 17.71 2.84 -0.41
CA LYS A 46 18.78 3.24 -1.34
C LYS A 46 18.19 3.49 -2.74
N ILE A 47 17.19 4.34 -2.80
CA ILE A 47 16.54 4.82 -3.99
C ILE A 47 17.38 5.99 -4.48
N ASP A 48 17.91 5.83 -5.68
CA ASP A 48 18.60 6.91 -6.36
C ASP A 48 17.56 7.94 -6.82
N ASP A 49 17.68 9.18 -6.32
CA ASP A 49 16.80 10.30 -6.66
C ASP A 49 16.95 10.72 -8.14
N GLU A 50 18.05 10.30 -8.79
CA GLU A 50 18.27 10.49 -10.24
C GLU A 50 17.59 9.41 -11.09
N SER A 51 16.97 8.41 -10.47
CA SER A 51 16.29 7.35 -11.21
C SER A 51 15.02 7.86 -11.89
N ILE A 52 14.96 7.68 -13.21
CA ILE A 52 13.80 8.06 -14.04
C ILE A 52 12.57 7.17 -13.74
N ASP A 53 12.76 6.02 -13.10
CA ASP A 53 11.71 5.02 -12.89
C ASP A 53 10.98 5.21 -11.56
N ALA A 54 10.14 6.23 -11.52
CA ALA A 54 9.30 6.55 -10.36
C ALA A 54 8.36 5.39 -9.96
N VAL A 55 7.98 4.53 -10.92
CA VAL A 55 7.19 3.33 -10.64
C VAL A 55 7.99 2.32 -9.83
N LYS A 56 9.24 2.06 -10.22
CA LYS A 56 10.14 1.17 -9.47
C LYS A 56 10.44 1.72 -8.08
N GLN A 57 10.64 3.03 -7.95
CA GLN A 57 10.86 3.68 -6.64
C GLN A 57 9.64 3.50 -5.73
N GLY A 58 8.45 3.82 -6.22
CA GLY A 58 7.21 3.63 -5.46
C GLY A 58 6.95 2.16 -5.12
N TYR A 59 7.27 1.24 -6.01
CA TYR A 59 7.17 -0.20 -5.73
C TYR A 59 8.11 -0.62 -4.60
N LEU A 60 9.39 -0.22 -4.65
CA LEU A 60 10.36 -0.55 -3.61
C LEU A 60 9.96 0.03 -2.25
N MET A 61 9.44 1.26 -2.23
CA MET A 61 8.92 1.89 -1.02
C MET A 61 7.74 1.09 -0.43
N LEU A 62 6.75 0.76 -1.26
CA LEU A 62 5.59 -0.04 -0.83
C LEU A 62 5.98 -1.45 -0.39
N TYR A 63 6.98 -2.04 -1.05
CA TYR A 63 7.50 -3.35 -0.71
C TYR A 63 8.26 -3.34 0.62
N GLU A 64 9.01 -2.28 0.90
CA GLU A 64 9.69 -2.09 2.18
C GLU A 64 8.68 -1.92 3.32
N TRP A 65 7.63 -1.13 3.10
CA TRP A 65 6.50 -1.08 4.02
C TRP A 65 5.89 -2.47 4.22
N TYR A 66 5.54 -3.17 3.14
CA TYR A 66 4.92 -4.51 3.19
C TYR A 66 5.74 -5.55 3.97
N ARG A 67 7.07 -5.42 3.94
CA ARG A 67 7.99 -6.33 4.65
C ARG A 67 8.23 -5.97 6.11
N ASN A 68 8.23 -4.68 6.45
CA ASN A 68 8.58 -4.20 7.79
C ASN A 68 7.35 -3.81 8.63
N CYS A 69 6.18 -3.63 8.03
CA CYS A 69 4.96 -3.33 8.76
C CYS A 69 4.45 -4.54 9.55
N ASP A 70 3.70 -4.27 10.61
CA ASP A 70 3.05 -5.30 11.39
C ASP A 70 2.03 -6.05 10.50
N PRO A 71 2.05 -7.39 10.47
CA PRO A 71 1.05 -8.19 9.75
C PRO A 71 -0.40 -7.78 10.02
N GLU A 72 -0.73 -7.32 11.23
CA GLU A 72 -2.08 -6.83 11.58
C GLU A 72 -2.43 -5.53 10.85
N THR A 73 -1.42 -4.70 10.57
CA THR A 73 -1.58 -3.43 9.86
C THR A 73 -1.37 -3.56 8.35
N ARG A 74 -0.91 -4.71 7.86
CA ARG A 74 -0.62 -4.98 6.45
C ARG A 74 -1.89 -5.29 5.66
N THR A 75 -2.77 -4.30 5.58
CA THR A 75 -4.09 -4.43 4.95
C THR A 75 -4.28 -3.39 3.84
N HIS A 76 -5.25 -3.66 2.96
CA HIS A 76 -5.72 -2.67 1.99
C HIS A 76 -6.23 -1.39 2.66
N ALA A 77 -6.79 -1.49 3.87
CA ALA A 77 -7.32 -0.33 4.61
C ALA A 77 -6.19 0.62 5.05
N THR A 78 -5.10 0.09 5.61
CA THR A 78 -3.94 0.90 6.00
C THR A 78 -3.30 1.58 4.80
N LEU A 79 -3.12 0.84 3.70
CA LEU A 79 -2.58 1.42 2.47
C LEU A 79 -3.53 2.49 1.91
N ARG A 80 -4.84 2.24 1.90
CA ARG A 80 -5.84 3.22 1.47
C ARG A 80 -5.81 4.49 2.31
N ALA A 81 -5.73 4.38 3.63
CA ALA A 81 -5.64 5.54 4.53
C ALA A 81 -4.40 6.39 4.21
N ALA A 82 -3.23 5.77 4.02
CA ALA A 82 -2.03 6.51 3.64
C ALA A 82 -2.14 7.15 2.25
N LEU A 83 -2.83 6.51 1.30
CA LEU A 83 -3.10 7.08 -0.01
C LEU A 83 -4.09 8.25 0.05
N GLU A 84 -5.07 8.19 0.95
CA GLU A 84 -6.05 9.26 1.19
C GLU A 84 -5.38 10.50 1.78
N GLU A 85 -4.56 10.32 2.82
CA GLU A 85 -3.76 11.40 3.44
C GLU A 85 -2.75 12.00 2.46
N ALA A 86 -2.22 11.20 1.53
CA ALA A 86 -1.34 11.66 0.45
C ALA A 86 -2.10 12.20 -0.78
N GLU A 87 -3.42 12.37 -0.71
CA GLU A 87 -4.28 12.83 -1.81
C GLU A 87 -4.12 12.01 -3.12
N CYS A 88 -3.65 10.76 -3.01
CA CYS A 88 -3.35 9.84 -4.10
C CYS A 88 -4.60 9.06 -4.56
N VAL A 89 -5.66 9.79 -4.93
CA VAL A 89 -6.98 9.21 -5.26
C VAL A 89 -6.92 8.19 -6.40
N ALA A 90 -6.11 8.46 -7.43
CA ALA A 90 -5.94 7.54 -8.56
C ALA A 90 -5.35 6.17 -8.16
N ALA A 91 -4.55 6.13 -7.10
CA ALA A 91 -3.99 4.89 -6.58
C ALA A 91 -5.00 4.13 -5.71
N MET A 92 -5.91 4.83 -5.02
CA MET A 92 -6.99 4.20 -4.25
C MET A 92 -7.94 3.39 -5.14
N GLU A 93 -8.22 3.85 -6.36
CA GLU A 93 -9.04 3.12 -7.33
C GLU A 93 -8.48 1.73 -7.65
N CYS A 94 -7.16 1.56 -7.61
CA CYS A 94 -6.52 0.27 -7.86
C CYS A 94 -6.77 -0.77 -6.76
N LEU A 95 -7.03 -0.31 -5.54
CA LEU A 95 -7.36 -1.19 -4.41
C LEU A 95 -8.84 -1.60 -4.39
N SER A 96 -9.74 -0.80 -5.00
CA SER A 96 -11.16 -1.14 -5.12
C SER A 96 -11.47 -2.17 -6.22
N LEU A 97 -10.59 -2.37 -7.20
CA LEU A 97 -10.87 -3.18 -8.39
C LEU A 97 -10.88 -4.70 -8.16
N ASP A 98 -10.32 -5.20 -7.05
CA ASP A 98 -10.35 -6.64 -6.71
C ASP A 98 -11.61 -7.04 -5.90
N ALA A 99 -12.59 -6.13 -5.74
CA ALA A 99 -13.88 -6.40 -5.08
C ALA A 99 -14.99 -6.91 -6.03
N LYS A 100 -14.65 -7.50 -7.18
CA LYS A 100 -15.62 -7.94 -8.19
C LYS A 100 -15.58 -9.43 -8.47
#